data_AF-X8IXV2-F1
#
_entry.id   AF-X8IXV2-F1
#
_cell.length_a   1.000
_cell.length_b   1.000
_cell.length_c   1.000
_cell.angle_alpha   90.00
_cell.angle_beta   90.00
_cell.angle_gamma   90.00
#
_symmetry.space_group_name_H-M   'P 1'
#
loop_
_entity.id
_entity.type
_entity.pdbx_description
1 polymer ?
#
loop_
_entity_poly.entity_id
_entity_poly.type
_entity_poly.pdbx_seq_one_letter_code
_entity_poly.pdbx_strand_id
1 'polypeptide(L)'
;MSFRDKFRKFRSDTKSRIFQTNDENNNAHNSPPQTSSTTPDRWIHLRALLKTLERATRSLPPLKAVVTEFVECIDNHENVWHGRKEYDILCHELEGLFQALQHHCNQDISPTITTTVEALCESIRNEISDIRKIQAKGKVREYLEAERDADAVLVRYRRIQSHLQRLSVATQLNADISVWRIVDEIATDNRLKYLSPSLSACYNSAQAVELKRGPCTEGTRVDLLGQILGWIESSDSGSIYWMNGMAGTGKTTIAYSLCEELDTSYKLAASFFCSRLLPECRDVNLIIPSIAFQLARSSRPFRFVLSRVLERDPGVHTRLPHLQFDSLVSQPLLEVRSTLPENLVVVIDALDECENKESTSRILEILLTKSTNLPLKFIVSSRPEPEIRDEMLKQSNQAKSRVVLHELDRLTVQADIETYLRSALIQVQPTEDQIATLVERAGILFIYAATVVRYIAHDRFRRNPRARLVNVLSSSSASENKHREIDELYTIILRAALDDPNLDKSEREDIVQVLNSVICAQEPLTVDALSKLLKINNTDREYAPSVQYL
;
A
#
# COMPACT_ATOMS: atom_id res chain seq x y z
N MET A 1 14.45 -38.04 10.26
CA MET A 1 14.00 -36.91 11.11
C MET A 1 13.34 -35.88 10.20
N SER A 2 12.08 -35.52 10.45
CA SER A 2 11.33 -34.63 9.55
C SER A 2 11.96 -33.23 9.58
N PHE A 3 11.92 -32.50 8.47
CA PHE A 3 12.37 -31.09 8.42
C PHE A 3 11.62 -30.22 9.46
N ARG A 4 10.40 -30.62 9.84
CA ARG A 4 9.64 -30.06 10.97
C ARG A 4 10.41 -30.10 12.29
N ASP A 5 11.14 -31.18 12.54
CA ASP A 5 11.92 -31.37 13.77
C ASP A 5 13.23 -30.58 13.71
N LYS A 6 13.84 -30.44 12.53
CA LYS A 6 15.02 -29.59 12.32
C LYS A 6 14.69 -28.10 12.48
N PHE A 7 13.57 -27.63 11.94
CA PHE A 7 13.16 -26.22 12.06
C PHE A 7 12.64 -25.87 13.46
N ARG A 8 11.92 -26.78 14.14
CA ARG A 8 11.59 -26.61 15.57
C ARG A 8 12.83 -26.59 16.45
N LYS A 9 13.76 -27.51 16.21
CA LYS A 9 15.04 -27.57 16.92
C LYS A 9 15.88 -26.32 16.63
N PHE A 10 15.94 -25.86 15.38
CA PHE A 10 16.60 -24.62 15.01
C PHE A 10 15.95 -23.39 15.66
N ARG A 11 14.62 -23.25 15.65
CA ARG A 11 13.91 -22.15 16.35
C ARG A 11 14.15 -22.19 17.87
N SER A 12 14.27 -23.39 18.45
CA SER A 12 14.64 -23.60 19.85
C SER A 12 16.10 -23.24 20.10
N ASP A 13 17.01 -23.66 19.23
CA ASP A 13 18.46 -23.46 19.34
C ASP A 13 18.85 -22.00 19.06
N THR A 14 18.13 -21.28 18.20
CA THR A 14 18.35 -19.84 17.93
C THR A 14 17.81 -18.99 19.07
N LYS A 15 16.65 -19.33 19.65
CA LYS A 15 16.22 -18.73 20.93
C LYS A 15 17.23 -19.05 22.04
N SER A 16 17.72 -20.28 22.13
CA SER A 16 18.71 -20.69 23.13
C SER A 16 20.03 -19.94 22.97
N ARG A 17 20.57 -19.84 21.74
CA ARG A 17 21.86 -19.18 21.45
C ARG A 17 21.85 -17.67 21.64
N ILE A 18 20.71 -17.01 21.45
CA ILE A 18 20.56 -15.57 21.74
C ILE A 18 20.51 -15.32 23.26
N PHE A 19 20.13 -16.31 24.07
CA PHE A 19 19.98 -16.18 25.54
C PHE A 19 21.01 -16.96 26.37
N GLN A 20 21.94 -17.74 25.78
CA GLN A 20 22.89 -18.62 26.51
C GLN A 20 24.34 -18.12 26.61
N THR A 21 24.68 -16.88 26.28
CA THR A 21 26.03 -16.36 26.56
C THR A 21 26.26 -15.94 28.02
N ASN A 22 25.27 -16.13 28.89
CA ASN A 22 25.38 -15.86 30.33
C ASN A 22 25.11 -17.14 31.11
N ASP A 23 26.15 -17.93 31.39
CA ASP A 23 26.31 -18.77 32.60
C ASP A 23 27.35 -19.86 32.33
N GLU A 24 28.63 -19.50 32.23
CA GLU A 24 29.74 -20.44 32.46
C GLU A 24 31.05 -19.67 32.65
N ASN A 25 31.26 -19.15 33.86
CA ASN A 25 32.57 -19.18 34.54
C ASN A 25 32.45 -18.56 35.93
N ASN A 26 32.22 -19.41 36.93
CA ASN A 26 32.48 -19.11 38.32
C ASN A 26 33.37 -20.23 38.86
N ASN A 27 34.67 -19.95 39.05
CA ASN A 27 35.54 -20.43 40.14
C ASN A 27 37.03 -20.38 39.76
N ALA A 28 37.74 -19.33 40.18
CA ALA A 28 39.16 -19.39 40.56
C ALA A 28 39.53 -18.23 41.51
N HIS A 29 40.46 -18.53 42.41
CA HIS A 29 40.80 -17.83 43.65
C HIS A 29 41.25 -16.36 43.61
N ASN A 30 40.83 -15.64 44.65
CA ASN A 30 41.47 -14.53 45.39
C ASN A 30 42.81 -13.96 44.87
N SER A 31 42.77 -12.74 44.35
CA SER A 31 43.75 -11.65 44.55
C SER A 31 43.14 -10.32 44.06
N PRO A 32 43.36 -9.16 44.71
CA PRO A 32 42.69 -7.91 44.34
C PRO A 32 43.32 -7.31 43.07
N PRO A 33 42.57 -7.04 41.98
CA PRO A 33 43.14 -6.37 40.83
C PRO A 33 43.14 -4.87 41.03
N GLN A 34 44.32 -4.29 40.81
CA GLN A 34 44.56 -2.86 40.73
C GLN A 34 43.68 -2.23 39.64
N THR A 35 43.15 -1.06 39.97
CA THR A 35 42.30 -0.23 39.11
C THR A 35 43.09 0.32 37.93
N SER A 36 43.00 -0.34 36.77
CA SER A 36 43.22 0.28 35.47
C SER A 36 41.86 0.47 34.79
N SER A 37 41.31 1.67 34.89
CA SER A 37 40.08 2.07 34.20
C SER A 37 40.33 2.22 32.70
N THR A 38 40.23 1.12 31.96
CA THR A 38 40.00 1.15 30.52
C THR A 38 38.53 0.80 30.32
N THR A 39 37.71 1.79 30.03
CA THR A 39 36.35 1.56 29.53
C THR A 39 36.47 0.69 28.27
N PRO A 40 35.82 -0.48 28.19
CA PRO A 40 35.83 -1.28 26.97
C PRO A 40 35.30 -0.43 25.81
N ASP A 41 35.99 -0.45 24.67
CA ASP A 41 35.54 0.23 23.44
C ASP A 41 34.07 -0.14 23.20
N ARG A 42 33.17 0.83 23.33
CA ARG A 42 31.76 0.63 23.01
C ARG A 42 31.59 0.56 21.50
N TRP A 43 30.57 -0.18 21.05
CA TRP A 43 30.18 -0.29 19.64
C TRP A 43 31.19 -1.02 18.72
N ILE A 44 31.93 -2.01 19.26
CA ILE A 44 32.93 -2.78 18.48
C ILE A 44 32.25 -3.55 17.35
N HIS A 45 31.16 -4.26 17.62
CA HIS A 45 30.48 -5.09 16.63
C HIS A 45 29.77 -4.24 15.59
N LEU A 46 29.20 -3.09 15.97
CA LEU A 46 28.67 -2.11 15.02
C LEU A 46 29.75 -1.67 14.02
N ARG A 47 30.92 -1.24 14.50
CA ARG A 47 32.02 -0.79 13.62
C ARG A 47 32.62 -1.94 12.81
N ALA A 48 32.65 -3.15 13.38
CA ALA A 48 33.10 -4.34 12.68
C ALA A 48 32.11 -4.75 11.56
N LEU A 49 30.80 -4.65 11.79
CA LEU A 49 29.76 -4.83 10.79
C LEU A 49 29.91 -3.83 9.64
N LEU A 50 30.14 -2.55 9.93
CA LEU A 50 30.38 -1.53 8.90
C LEU A 50 31.58 -1.92 8.01
N LYS A 51 32.70 -2.30 8.61
CA LYS A 51 33.90 -2.77 7.87
C LYS A 51 33.61 -4.01 7.02
N THR A 52 32.81 -4.95 7.55
CA THR A 52 32.34 -6.12 6.78
C THR A 52 31.53 -5.69 5.56
N LEU A 53 30.57 -4.77 5.73
CA LEU A 53 29.72 -4.27 4.65
C LEU A 53 30.46 -3.42 3.62
N GLU A 54 31.55 -2.75 4.02
CA GLU A 54 32.44 -2.01 3.11
C GLU A 54 33.31 -2.93 2.25
N ARG A 55 33.76 -4.06 2.80
CA ARG A 55 34.61 -5.03 2.11
C ARG A 55 33.82 -6.02 1.26
N ALA A 56 32.53 -6.21 1.57
CA ALA A 56 31.67 -7.08 0.80
C ALA A 56 31.54 -6.59 -0.65
N THR A 57 31.99 -7.40 -1.61
CA THR A 57 31.88 -7.12 -3.06
C THR A 57 30.43 -7.07 -3.55
N ARG A 58 29.52 -7.74 -2.83
CA ARG A 58 28.06 -7.62 -2.97
C ARG A 58 27.54 -6.88 -1.75
N SER A 59 27.65 -5.55 -1.76
CA SER A 59 27.15 -4.72 -0.66
C SER A 59 25.65 -4.92 -0.49
N LEU A 60 25.15 -4.80 0.74
CA LEU A 60 23.73 -4.63 1.05
C LEU A 60 23.50 -3.12 1.22
N PRO A 61 23.17 -2.35 0.17
CA PRO A 61 23.19 -0.89 0.26
C PRO A 61 22.26 -0.31 1.34
N PRO A 62 21.01 -0.81 1.51
CA PRO A 62 20.13 -0.34 2.58
C PRO A 62 20.70 -0.56 3.98
N LEU A 63 21.25 -1.76 4.23
CA LEU A 63 21.85 -2.11 5.52
C LEU A 63 23.11 -1.28 5.79
N LYS A 64 23.98 -1.10 4.77
CA LYS A 64 25.17 -0.27 4.89
C LYS A 64 24.80 1.17 5.24
N ALA A 65 23.84 1.76 4.53
CA ALA A 65 23.39 3.12 4.79
C ALA A 65 22.90 3.29 6.24
N VAL A 66 22.03 2.39 6.71
CA VAL A 66 21.52 2.41 8.08
C VAL A 66 22.63 2.27 9.12
N VAL A 67 23.57 1.34 8.92
CA VAL A 67 24.72 1.15 9.83
C VAL A 67 25.60 2.40 9.87
N THR A 68 25.87 3.02 8.72
CA THR A 68 26.62 4.29 8.64
C THR A 68 25.90 5.41 9.39
N GLU A 69 24.61 5.61 9.13
CA GLU A 69 23.80 6.64 9.80
C GLU A 69 23.71 6.42 11.32
N PHE A 70 23.68 5.16 11.77
CA PHE A 70 23.66 4.80 13.18
C PHE A 70 25.01 5.07 13.85
N VAL A 71 26.13 4.76 13.18
CA VAL A 71 27.48 5.12 13.66
C VAL A 71 27.62 6.63 13.83
N GLU A 72 27.20 7.41 12.83
CA GLU A 72 27.19 8.88 12.93
C GLU A 72 26.30 9.37 14.08
N CYS A 73 25.16 8.73 14.31
CA CYS A 73 24.25 9.09 15.40
C CYS A 73 24.91 8.87 16.77
N ILE A 74 25.65 7.78 16.93
CA ILE A 74 26.40 7.47 18.15
C ILE A 74 27.57 8.44 18.33
N ASP A 75 28.41 8.60 17.31
CA ASP A 75 29.63 9.44 17.37
C ASP A 75 29.32 10.89 17.77
N ASN A 76 28.17 11.41 17.35
CA ASN A 76 27.76 12.79 17.66
C ASN A 76 27.12 12.96 19.05
N HIS A 77 26.57 11.90 19.66
CA HIS A 77 25.62 12.04 20.76
C HIS A 77 25.74 11.02 21.92
N GLU A 78 26.67 10.06 21.87
CA GLU A 78 26.80 9.00 22.88
C GLU A 78 27.12 9.53 24.30
N ASN A 79 27.90 10.60 24.39
CA ASN A 79 28.37 11.15 25.68
C ASN A 79 27.24 11.69 26.58
N VAL A 80 26.06 11.97 26.03
CA VAL A 80 24.91 12.52 26.77
C VAL A 80 24.21 11.47 27.65
N TRP A 81 24.38 10.18 27.31
CA TRP A 81 23.60 9.08 27.90
C TRP A 81 24.42 8.19 28.85
N HIS A 82 25.70 8.52 29.04
CA HIS A 82 26.63 7.73 29.83
C HIS A 82 26.20 7.68 31.31
N GLY A 83 26.18 6.47 31.90
CA GLY A 83 25.84 6.25 33.31
C GLY A 83 24.37 5.89 33.61
N ARG A 84 23.50 5.79 32.60
CA ARG A 84 22.13 5.27 32.76
C ARG A 84 22.11 3.75 32.52
N LYS A 85 21.82 2.97 33.57
CA LYS A 85 21.77 1.49 33.50
C LYS A 85 20.90 0.93 32.37
N GLU A 86 19.72 1.52 32.13
CA GLU A 86 18.82 1.06 31.05
C GLU A 86 19.39 1.26 29.66
N TYR A 87 20.14 2.35 29.46
CA TYR A 87 20.84 2.61 28.21
C TYR A 87 21.99 1.62 28.01
N ASP A 88 22.74 1.32 29.08
CA ASP A 88 23.85 0.37 29.03
C ASP A 88 23.39 -1.06 28.67
N ILE A 89 22.25 -1.50 29.23
CA ILE A 89 21.61 -2.78 28.86
C ILE A 89 21.24 -2.78 27.37
N LEU A 90 20.59 -1.71 26.91
CA LEU A 90 20.14 -1.59 25.52
C LEU A 90 21.31 -1.58 24.53
N CYS A 91 22.41 -0.90 24.86
CA CYS A 91 23.64 -0.92 24.06
C CYS A 91 24.23 -2.32 23.96
N HIS A 92 24.25 -3.07 25.07
CA HIS A 92 24.73 -4.46 25.06
C HIS A 92 23.86 -5.36 24.18
N GLU A 93 22.53 -5.23 24.26
CA GLU A 93 21.60 -5.96 23.41
C GLU A 93 21.77 -5.62 21.93
N LEU A 94 21.95 -4.34 21.58
CA LEU A 94 22.19 -3.89 20.22
C LEU A 94 23.52 -4.42 19.66
N GLU A 95 24.59 -4.40 20.45
CA GLU A 95 25.89 -4.98 20.07
C GLU A 95 25.78 -6.48 19.73
N GLY A 96 25.02 -7.24 20.52
CA GLY A 96 24.75 -8.65 20.21
C GLY A 96 24.01 -8.84 18.88
N LEU A 97 23.09 -7.93 18.53
CA LEU A 97 22.39 -7.97 17.23
C LEU A 97 23.31 -7.60 16.06
N PHE A 98 24.19 -6.61 16.24
CA PHE A 98 25.18 -6.27 15.22
C PHE A 98 26.18 -7.39 15.01
N GLN A 99 26.60 -8.10 16.07
CA GLN A 99 27.43 -9.29 15.97
C GLN A 99 26.75 -10.40 15.16
N ALA A 100 25.48 -10.68 15.44
CA ALA A 100 24.70 -11.68 14.69
C ALA A 100 24.57 -11.31 13.21
N LEU A 101 24.23 -10.05 12.91
CA LEU A 101 24.16 -9.54 11.53
C LEU A 101 25.52 -9.64 10.82
N GLN A 102 26.61 -9.32 11.50
CA GLN A 102 27.96 -9.43 10.96
C GLN A 102 28.28 -10.87 10.58
N HIS A 103 27.92 -11.82 11.44
CA HIS A 103 28.11 -13.24 11.16
C HIS A 103 27.35 -13.66 9.89
N HIS A 104 26.07 -13.27 9.76
CA HIS A 104 25.26 -13.60 8.58
C HIS A 104 25.80 -12.95 7.30
N CYS A 105 26.30 -11.72 7.36
CA CYS A 105 26.84 -11.01 6.20
C CYS A 105 28.23 -11.54 5.76
N ASN A 106 28.98 -12.17 6.66
CA ASN A 106 30.29 -12.77 6.36
C ASN A 106 30.21 -14.18 5.75
N GLN A 107 29.04 -14.83 5.72
CA GLN A 107 28.90 -16.16 5.12
C GLN A 107 28.94 -16.06 3.58
N ASP A 108 29.45 -17.11 2.91
CA ASP A 108 29.67 -17.15 1.45
C ASP A 108 28.40 -16.93 0.59
N ILE A 109 27.21 -17.04 1.20
CA ILE A 109 25.91 -16.82 0.56
C ILE A 109 25.30 -15.53 1.13
N SER A 110 25.49 -14.43 0.41
CA SER A 110 24.91 -13.13 0.77
C SER A 110 23.38 -13.20 0.81
N PRO A 111 22.72 -12.68 1.86
CA PRO A 111 21.26 -12.68 1.95
C PRO A 111 20.68 -11.84 0.82
N THR A 112 19.71 -12.37 0.08
CA THR A 112 19.01 -11.59 -0.94
C THR A 112 18.22 -10.46 -0.29
N ILE A 113 18.37 -9.26 -0.84
CA ILE A 113 17.57 -8.09 -0.45
C ILE A 113 16.14 -8.33 -0.90
N THR A 114 15.22 -8.29 0.06
CA THR A 114 13.77 -8.38 -0.17
C THR A 114 13.12 -7.08 0.29
N THR A 115 11.94 -6.76 -0.23
CA THR A 115 11.13 -5.61 0.23
C THR A 115 10.98 -5.57 1.76
N THR A 116 10.83 -6.74 2.40
CA THR A 116 10.81 -6.87 3.87
C THR A 116 12.10 -6.36 4.55
N VAL A 117 13.26 -6.64 3.97
CA VAL A 117 14.57 -6.19 4.49
C VAL A 117 14.70 -4.68 4.30
N GLU A 118 14.30 -4.17 3.14
CA GLU A 118 14.28 -2.73 2.85
C GLU A 118 13.36 -1.97 3.82
N ALA A 119 12.16 -2.49 4.07
CA ALA A 119 11.21 -1.93 5.04
C ALA A 119 11.77 -1.83 6.47
N LEU A 120 12.47 -2.87 6.92
CA LEU A 120 13.09 -2.87 8.25
C LEU A 120 14.25 -1.87 8.32
N CYS A 121 15.07 -1.77 7.27
CA CYS A 121 16.11 -0.76 7.17
C CYS A 121 15.51 0.66 7.19
N GLU A 122 14.44 0.91 6.43
CA GLU A 122 13.75 2.21 6.40
C GLU A 122 13.15 2.56 7.78
N SER A 123 12.54 1.58 8.45
CA SER A 123 12.01 1.76 9.80
C SER A 123 13.10 2.19 10.78
N ILE A 124 14.27 1.54 10.74
CA ILE A 124 15.42 1.93 11.57
C ILE A 124 15.89 3.35 11.22
N ARG A 125 15.98 3.70 9.94
CA ARG A 125 16.39 5.03 9.50
C ARG A 125 15.45 6.13 10.02
N ASN A 126 14.15 5.90 9.96
CA ASN A 126 13.14 6.84 10.48
C ASN A 126 13.31 7.06 11.99
N GLU A 127 13.57 6.00 12.76
CA GLU A 127 13.84 6.11 14.19
C GLU A 127 15.15 6.88 14.47
N ILE A 128 16.21 6.67 13.69
CA ILE A 128 17.47 7.44 13.78
C ILE A 128 17.22 8.93 13.47
N SER A 129 16.46 9.23 12.43
CA SER A 129 16.10 10.60 12.03
C SER A 129 15.33 11.31 13.15
N ASP A 130 14.39 10.63 13.80
CA ASP A 130 13.64 11.18 14.93
C ASP A 130 14.53 11.40 16.16
N ILE A 131 15.48 10.51 16.45
CA ILE A 131 16.48 10.72 17.51
C ILE A 131 17.29 12.00 17.22
N ARG A 132 17.78 12.18 16.00
CA ARG A 132 18.53 13.38 15.58
C ARG A 132 17.69 14.65 15.77
N LYS A 133 16.39 14.63 15.44
CA LYS A 133 15.49 15.78 15.65
C LYS A 133 15.29 16.11 17.14
N ILE A 134 15.15 15.11 18.00
CA ILE A 134 15.00 15.32 19.46
C ILE A 134 16.30 15.93 20.01
N GLN A 135 17.46 15.38 19.63
CA GLN A 135 18.76 15.85 20.09
C GLN A 135 19.11 17.26 19.60
N ALA A 136 18.66 17.65 18.39
CA ALA A 136 18.81 19.02 17.89
C ALA A 136 18.02 20.04 18.73
N LYS A 137 16.82 19.66 19.23
CA LYS A 137 15.97 20.51 20.08
C LYS A 137 16.49 20.59 21.52
N GLY A 138 17.06 19.51 22.04
CA GLY A 138 17.59 19.44 23.42
C GLY A 138 18.76 20.39 23.69
N LYS A 139 19.51 20.82 22.67
CA LYS A 139 20.58 21.85 22.81
C LYS A 139 20.07 23.24 23.20
N VAL A 140 18.75 23.47 23.17
CA VAL A 140 18.11 24.79 23.32
C VAL A 140 17.27 24.90 24.61
N ARG A 141 17.10 23.82 25.40
CA ARG A 141 16.01 23.69 26.40
C ARG A 141 16.46 23.50 27.86
N GLU A 142 15.53 23.76 28.80
CA GLU A 142 15.68 23.65 30.26
C GLU A 142 15.75 22.20 30.77
N TYR A 143 16.14 22.02 32.05
CA TYR A 143 16.40 20.72 32.69
C TYR A 143 15.20 19.73 32.68
N LEU A 144 13.97 20.20 32.91
CA LEU A 144 12.77 19.33 32.94
C LEU A 144 12.38 18.78 31.56
N GLU A 145 12.73 19.50 30.48
CA GLU A 145 12.50 19.04 29.11
C GLU A 145 13.57 18.02 28.69
N ALA A 146 14.78 18.10 29.26
CA ALA A 146 15.87 17.18 29.01
C ALA A 146 15.60 15.74 29.50
N GLU A 147 14.88 15.56 30.61
CA GLU A 147 14.46 14.22 31.06
C GLU A 147 13.38 13.60 30.16
N ARG A 148 12.42 14.40 29.68
CA ARG A 148 11.42 13.91 28.71
C ARG A 148 12.04 13.54 27.37
N ASP A 149 13.00 14.34 26.91
CA ASP A 149 13.77 14.05 25.69
C ASP A 149 14.59 12.76 25.87
N ALA A 150 15.08 12.47 27.09
CA ALA A 150 15.75 11.21 27.43
C ALA A 150 14.85 9.99 27.27
N ASP A 151 13.67 10.02 27.87
CA ASP A 151 12.72 8.92 27.76
C ASP A 151 12.24 8.73 26.32
N ALA A 152 12.02 9.84 25.60
CA ALA A 152 11.68 9.80 24.18
C ALA A 152 12.78 9.11 23.36
N VAL A 153 14.05 9.46 23.54
CA VAL A 153 15.18 8.82 22.85
C VAL A 153 15.31 7.33 23.22
N LEU A 154 15.12 6.96 24.48
CA LEU A 154 15.14 5.56 24.92
C LEU A 154 14.04 4.72 24.25
N VAL A 155 12.83 5.26 24.12
CA VAL A 155 11.74 4.60 23.39
C VAL A 155 12.14 4.32 21.93
N ARG A 156 12.84 5.27 21.29
CA ARG A 156 13.30 5.15 19.91
C ARG A 156 14.38 4.08 19.76
N TYR A 157 15.36 4.03 20.66
CA TYR A 157 16.35 2.94 20.65
C TYR A 157 15.73 1.56 20.90
N ARG A 158 14.71 1.45 21.76
CA ARG A 158 13.96 0.19 21.95
C ARG A 158 13.24 -0.25 20.66
N ARG A 159 12.69 0.70 19.88
CA ARG A 159 12.13 0.40 18.56
C ARG A 159 13.19 -0.04 17.56
N ILE A 160 14.34 0.65 17.53
CA ILE A 160 15.49 0.25 16.70
C ILE A 160 15.92 -1.19 17.02
N GLN A 161 16.03 -1.53 18.31
CA GLN A 161 16.34 -2.89 18.75
C GLN A 161 15.32 -3.91 18.21
N SER A 162 14.01 -3.62 18.33
CA SER A 162 12.94 -4.48 17.79
C SER A 162 13.08 -4.68 16.28
N HIS A 163 13.33 -3.61 15.52
CA HIS A 163 13.54 -3.69 14.07
C HIS A 163 14.81 -4.47 13.71
N LEU A 164 15.92 -4.25 14.43
CA LEU A 164 17.18 -4.98 14.24
C LEU A 164 17.06 -6.47 14.57
N GLN A 165 16.29 -6.83 15.59
CA GLN A 165 15.97 -8.23 15.89
C GLN A 165 15.26 -8.89 14.70
N ARG A 166 14.22 -8.24 14.16
CA ARG A 166 13.49 -8.77 13.00
C ARG A 166 14.36 -8.85 11.76
N LEU A 167 15.20 -7.85 11.54
CA LEU A 167 16.16 -7.79 10.43
C LEU A 167 17.18 -8.92 10.53
N SER A 168 17.70 -9.18 11.72
CA SER A 168 18.63 -10.28 11.98
C SER A 168 17.99 -11.64 11.70
N VAL A 169 16.76 -11.87 12.16
CA VAL A 169 16.03 -13.13 11.87
C VAL A 169 15.67 -13.25 10.39
N ALA A 170 15.23 -12.17 9.75
CA ALA A 170 14.88 -12.17 8.32
C ALA A 170 16.11 -12.45 7.44
N THR A 171 17.24 -11.80 7.71
CA THR A 171 18.50 -12.03 6.98
C THR A 171 19.04 -13.43 7.19
N GLN A 172 18.95 -13.97 8.42
CA GLN A 172 19.31 -15.35 8.72
C GLN A 172 18.48 -16.34 7.90
N LEU A 173 17.15 -16.21 7.94
CA LEU A 173 16.26 -17.10 7.21
C LEU A 173 16.44 -16.96 5.69
N ASN A 174 16.72 -15.75 5.19
CA ASN A 174 17.03 -15.55 3.77
C ASN A 174 18.31 -16.29 3.36
N ALA A 175 19.34 -16.28 4.19
CA ALA A 175 20.57 -17.04 3.95
C ALA A 175 20.29 -18.56 3.98
N ASP A 176 19.60 -19.06 5.01
CA ASP A 176 19.22 -20.47 5.12
C ASP A 176 18.37 -20.95 3.94
N ILE A 177 17.41 -20.13 3.47
CA ILE A 177 16.59 -20.41 2.28
C ILE A 177 17.45 -20.34 1.01
N SER A 178 18.41 -19.44 0.91
CA SER A 178 19.28 -19.34 -0.27
C SER A 178 20.23 -20.54 -0.41
N VAL A 179 20.49 -21.26 0.68
CA VAL A 179 21.15 -22.59 0.65
C VAL A 179 20.24 -23.64 -0.01
N TRP A 180 18.91 -23.47 0.02
CA TRP A 180 17.97 -24.31 -0.74
C TRP A 180 18.06 -23.98 -2.23
N ARG A 181 18.45 -24.99 -3.03
CA ARG A 181 18.81 -24.91 -4.46
C ARG A 181 17.81 -24.15 -5.34
N ILE A 182 18.32 -23.58 -6.43
CA ILE A 182 17.61 -23.01 -7.61
C ILE A 182 16.41 -23.85 -8.09
N VAL A 183 16.49 -25.19 -8.01
CA VAL A 183 15.38 -26.09 -8.40
C VAL A 183 14.12 -25.84 -7.56
N ASP A 184 14.29 -25.49 -6.28
CA ASP A 184 13.19 -25.19 -5.36
C ASP A 184 12.57 -23.81 -5.63
N GLU A 185 13.36 -22.84 -6.14
CA GLU A 185 12.84 -21.54 -6.58
C GLU A 185 11.91 -21.68 -7.78
N ILE A 186 12.30 -22.44 -8.81
CA ILE A 186 11.47 -22.69 -10.01
C ILE A 186 10.18 -23.44 -9.63
N ALA A 187 10.30 -24.48 -8.80
CA ALA A 187 9.14 -25.23 -8.32
C ALA A 187 8.18 -24.33 -7.51
N THR A 188 8.73 -23.46 -6.67
CA THR A 188 7.95 -22.48 -5.90
C THR A 188 7.28 -21.46 -6.81
N ASP A 189 7.96 -20.91 -7.82
CA ASP A 189 7.34 -19.99 -8.78
C ASP A 189 6.17 -20.64 -9.53
N ASN A 190 6.33 -21.90 -9.94
CA ASN A 190 5.25 -22.64 -10.57
C ASN A 190 4.06 -22.84 -9.62
N ARG A 191 4.32 -23.23 -8.35
CA ARG A 191 3.27 -23.33 -7.32
C ARG A 191 2.54 -22.01 -7.10
N LEU A 192 3.26 -20.90 -7.03
CA LEU A 192 2.66 -19.57 -6.86
C LEU A 192 1.83 -19.16 -8.07
N LYS A 193 2.24 -19.51 -9.30
CA LYS A 193 1.45 -19.25 -10.51
C LYS A 193 0.14 -20.04 -10.52
N TYR A 194 0.09 -21.24 -9.92
CA TYR A 194 -1.14 -22.02 -9.79
C TYR A 194 -2.20 -21.38 -8.88
N LEU A 195 -1.84 -20.35 -8.09
CA LEU A 195 -2.84 -19.55 -7.36
C LEU A 195 -3.76 -18.78 -8.31
N SER A 196 -3.39 -18.62 -9.58
CA SER A 196 -4.06 -17.78 -10.58
C SER A 196 -4.38 -16.38 -10.04
N PRO A 197 -3.38 -15.63 -9.54
CA PRO A 197 -3.62 -14.29 -9.00
C PRO A 197 -4.04 -13.32 -10.11
N SER A 198 -4.88 -12.34 -9.76
CA SER A 198 -5.26 -11.24 -10.65
C SER A 198 -4.19 -10.16 -10.63
N LEU A 199 -3.27 -10.19 -11.61
CA LEU A 199 -2.21 -9.19 -11.73
C LEU A 199 -2.76 -7.82 -12.19
N SER A 200 -3.87 -7.82 -12.92
CA SER A 200 -4.56 -6.60 -13.35
C SER A 200 -5.20 -5.84 -12.19
N ALA A 201 -5.47 -6.52 -11.07
CA ALA A 201 -6.00 -5.92 -9.86
C ALA A 201 -4.94 -5.20 -9.00
N CYS A 202 -3.64 -5.38 -9.27
CA CYS A 202 -2.61 -4.58 -8.58
C CYS A 202 -2.81 -3.08 -8.90
N TYR A 203 -2.58 -2.20 -7.91
CA TYR A 203 -2.84 -0.76 -8.06
C TYR A 203 -2.06 -0.15 -9.24
N ASN A 204 -0.81 -0.59 -9.43
CA ASN A 204 0.11 -0.15 -10.47
C ASN A 204 0.17 -1.11 -11.67
N SER A 205 -0.89 -1.88 -11.92
CA SER A 205 -0.97 -2.73 -13.11
C SER A 205 -1.01 -1.90 -14.40
N ALA A 206 -0.65 -2.50 -15.53
CA ALA A 206 -0.75 -1.82 -16.84
C ALA A 206 -2.18 -1.32 -17.12
N GLN A 207 -3.19 -2.01 -16.58
CA GLN A 207 -4.60 -1.63 -16.73
C GLN A 207 -4.99 -0.38 -15.95
N ALA A 208 -4.16 0.09 -15.02
CA ALA A 208 -4.38 1.37 -14.35
C ALA A 208 -4.51 2.53 -15.34
N VAL A 209 -3.74 2.52 -16.44
CA VAL A 209 -3.79 3.55 -17.48
C VAL A 209 -5.14 3.55 -18.21
N GLU A 210 -5.58 2.38 -18.69
CA GLU A 210 -6.85 2.23 -19.42
C GLU A 210 -8.05 2.54 -18.53
N LEU A 211 -7.99 2.13 -17.26
CA LEU A 211 -9.00 2.41 -16.24
C LEU A 211 -8.91 3.84 -15.67
N LYS A 212 -7.96 4.65 -16.12
CA LYS A 212 -7.70 6.04 -15.68
C LYS A 212 -7.55 6.15 -14.15
N ARG A 213 -6.90 5.14 -13.55
CA ARG A 213 -6.49 5.13 -12.15
C ARG A 213 -5.20 5.93 -12.02
N GLY A 214 -5.10 6.69 -10.95
CA GLY A 214 -3.92 7.51 -10.67
C GLY A 214 -4.05 8.20 -9.32
N PRO A 215 -2.97 8.83 -8.86
CA PRO A 215 -2.92 9.46 -7.56
C PRO A 215 -3.80 10.73 -7.52
N CYS A 216 -4.07 11.17 -6.30
CA CYS A 216 -4.60 12.50 -6.03
C CYS A 216 -3.69 13.56 -6.66
N THR A 217 -4.29 14.65 -7.12
CA THR A 217 -3.54 15.83 -7.53
C THR A 217 -2.79 16.39 -6.33
N GLU A 218 -1.54 16.81 -6.55
CA GLU A 218 -0.70 17.38 -5.50
C GLU A 218 -1.44 18.52 -4.78
N GLY A 219 -1.35 18.51 -3.44
CA GLY A 219 -2.05 19.47 -2.58
C GLY A 219 -3.51 19.14 -2.28
N THR A 220 -4.09 18.08 -2.86
CA THR A 220 -5.46 17.65 -2.55
C THR A 220 -5.52 16.49 -1.56
N ARG A 221 -6.58 16.42 -0.75
CA ARG A 221 -6.83 15.30 0.20
C ARG A 221 -5.72 15.04 1.22
N VAL A 222 -4.83 16.01 1.44
CA VAL A 222 -3.64 15.89 2.29
C VAL A 222 -4.02 15.50 3.72
N ASP A 223 -4.98 16.19 4.32
CA ASP A 223 -5.43 15.92 5.70
C ASP A 223 -6.06 14.53 5.84
N LEU A 224 -6.83 14.12 4.84
CA LEU A 224 -7.47 12.80 4.81
C LEU A 224 -6.43 11.67 4.70
N LEU A 225 -5.46 11.82 3.79
CA LEU A 225 -4.35 10.88 3.66
C LEU A 225 -3.55 10.81 4.96
N GLY A 226 -3.22 11.97 5.56
CA GLY A 226 -2.55 12.05 6.86
C GLY A 226 -3.33 11.36 7.98
N GLN A 227 -4.66 11.49 8.01
CA GLN A 227 -5.52 10.80 8.98
C GLN A 227 -5.45 9.28 8.81
N ILE A 228 -5.53 8.78 7.57
CA ILE A 228 -5.50 7.34 7.28
C ILE A 228 -4.11 6.78 7.61
N LEU A 229 -3.03 7.46 7.24
CA LEU A 229 -1.67 7.07 7.59
C LEU A 229 -1.46 7.08 9.11
N GLY A 230 -2.01 8.07 9.82
CA GLY A 230 -2.01 8.10 11.29
C GLY A 230 -2.75 6.90 11.91
N TRP A 231 -3.85 6.45 11.30
CA TRP A 231 -4.54 5.22 11.71
C TRP A 231 -3.69 3.97 11.47
N ILE A 232 -2.93 3.91 10.36
CA ILE A 232 -2.01 2.82 10.06
C ILE A 232 -0.91 2.73 11.12
N GLU A 233 -0.39 3.84 11.62
CA GLU A 233 0.67 3.83 12.64
C GLU A 233 0.18 3.60 14.08
N SER A 234 -1.11 3.78 14.36
CA SER A 234 -1.65 3.61 15.70
C SER A 234 -1.66 2.13 16.14
N SER A 235 -1.16 1.83 17.34
CA SER A 235 -1.21 0.48 17.94
C SER A 235 -2.61 0.07 18.41
N ASP A 236 -3.45 1.06 18.69
CA ASP A 236 -4.77 0.89 19.31
C ASP A 236 -5.90 0.93 18.26
N SER A 237 -5.54 1.03 16.98
CA SER A 237 -6.50 1.02 15.89
C SER A 237 -6.90 -0.40 15.48
N GLY A 238 -8.09 -0.53 14.90
CA GLY A 238 -8.60 -1.81 14.42
C GLY A 238 -7.74 -2.37 13.27
N SER A 239 -8.05 -3.59 12.84
CA SER A 239 -7.35 -4.24 11.73
C SER A 239 -7.91 -3.85 10.36
N ILE A 240 -9.09 -3.22 10.29
CA ILE A 240 -9.73 -2.79 9.04
C ILE A 240 -10.14 -1.32 9.14
N TYR A 241 -9.82 -0.55 8.11
CA TYR A 241 -10.29 0.80 7.88
C TYR A 241 -11.25 0.83 6.69
N TRP A 242 -12.46 1.34 6.87
CA TRP A 242 -13.44 1.46 5.81
C TRP A 242 -13.54 2.87 5.25
N MET A 243 -13.15 3.04 3.99
CA MET A 243 -13.33 4.26 3.21
C MET A 243 -14.64 4.19 2.42
N ASN A 244 -15.71 4.67 3.04
CA ASN A 244 -17.05 4.73 2.46
C ASN A 244 -17.21 5.98 1.59
N GLY A 245 -17.81 5.86 0.41
CA GLY A 245 -18.10 7.01 -0.44
C GLY A 245 -19.07 6.69 -1.56
N MET A 246 -19.88 7.67 -1.95
CA MET A 246 -20.73 7.56 -3.14
C MET A 246 -19.88 7.50 -4.42
N ALA A 247 -20.51 7.22 -5.55
CA ALA A 247 -19.84 7.29 -6.85
C ALA A 247 -19.26 8.70 -7.05
N GLY A 248 -18.02 8.77 -7.54
CA GLY A 248 -17.41 10.04 -7.88
C GLY A 248 -16.84 10.88 -6.74
N THR A 249 -16.75 10.35 -5.52
CA THR A 249 -16.11 11.04 -4.38
C THR A 249 -14.58 10.86 -4.31
N GLY A 250 -13.97 10.17 -5.28
CA GLY A 250 -12.51 10.00 -5.36
C GLY A 250 -11.90 8.81 -4.61
N LYS A 251 -12.69 7.81 -4.19
CA LYS A 251 -12.20 6.62 -3.44
C LYS A 251 -10.98 5.96 -4.07
N THR A 252 -11.07 5.56 -5.34
CA THR A 252 -9.99 4.89 -6.07
C THR A 252 -8.73 5.75 -6.19
N THR A 253 -8.89 7.07 -6.38
CA THR A 253 -7.77 8.03 -6.44
C THR A 253 -7.05 8.14 -5.08
N ILE A 254 -7.82 8.20 -3.98
CA ILE A 254 -7.26 8.20 -2.62
C ILE A 254 -6.57 6.87 -2.32
N ALA A 255 -7.20 5.73 -2.65
CA ALA A 255 -6.62 4.40 -2.49
C ALA A 255 -5.31 4.24 -3.27
N TYR A 256 -5.24 4.79 -4.48
CA TYR A 256 -4.04 4.79 -5.31
C TYR A 256 -2.90 5.59 -4.65
N SER A 257 -3.17 6.82 -4.18
CA SER A 257 -2.18 7.62 -3.45
C SER A 257 -1.70 6.94 -2.17
N LEU A 258 -2.62 6.28 -1.43
CA LEU A 258 -2.25 5.48 -0.27
C LEU A 258 -1.31 4.34 -0.68
N CYS A 259 -1.58 3.63 -1.77
CA CYS A 259 -0.69 2.60 -2.27
C CYS A 259 0.69 3.14 -2.65
N GLU A 260 0.79 4.30 -3.33
CA GLU A 260 2.11 4.90 -3.65
C GLU A 260 2.91 5.27 -2.41
N GLU A 261 2.28 5.88 -1.41
CA GLU A 261 2.93 6.23 -0.14
C GLU A 261 3.36 4.98 0.64
N LEU A 262 2.50 3.97 0.69
CA LEU A 262 2.78 2.70 1.36
C LEU A 262 3.85 1.88 0.64
N ASP A 263 3.91 1.91 -0.70
CA ASP A 263 4.93 1.22 -1.47
C ASP A 263 6.30 1.91 -1.31
N THR A 264 6.32 3.25 -1.35
CA THR A 264 7.52 4.07 -1.11
C THR A 264 8.09 3.86 0.30
N SER A 265 7.22 3.68 1.30
CA SER A 265 7.61 3.38 2.68
C SER A 265 7.75 1.87 2.98
N TYR A 266 7.66 1.01 1.96
CA TYR A 266 7.74 -0.45 2.04
C TYR A 266 6.75 -1.10 3.03
N LYS A 267 5.60 -0.46 3.25
CA LYS A 267 4.49 -0.93 4.10
C LYS A 267 3.35 -1.57 3.31
N LEU A 268 3.31 -1.40 1.98
CA LEU A 268 2.31 -2.05 1.14
C LEU A 268 2.58 -3.55 1.04
N ALA A 269 1.73 -4.36 1.67
CA ALA A 269 1.80 -5.81 1.60
C ALA A 269 1.15 -6.37 0.32
N ALA A 270 0.00 -5.82 -0.04
CA ALA A 270 -0.72 -6.16 -1.26
C ALA A 270 -1.75 -5.09 -1.62
N SER A 271 -2.15 -5.08 -2.89
CA SER A 271 -3.28 -4.28 -3.36
C SER A 271 -4.22 -5.13 -4.23
N PHE A 272 -5.51 -4.85 -4.17
CA PHE A 272 -6.52 -5.42 -5.07
C PHE A 272 -7.57 -4.36 -5.41
N PHE A 273 -7.56 -3.88 -6.64
CA PHE A 273 -8.44 -2.84 -7.13
C PHE A 273 -9.54 -3.47 -7.98
N CYS A 274 -10.72 -3.61 -7.38
CA CYS A 274 -11.85 -4.22 -8.05
C CYS A 274 -12.29 -3.37 -9.24
N SER A 275 -12.83 -4.01 -10.28
CA SER A 275 -13.40 -3.30 -11.41
C SER A 275 -14.43 -4.13 -12.16
N ARG A 276 -15.59 -3.53 -12.44
CA ARG A 276 -16.61 -4.15 -13.31
C ARG A 276 -16.13 -4.38 -14.75
N LEU A 277 -15.11 -3.63 -15.17
CA LEU A 277 -14.59 -3.64 -16.55
C LEU A 277 -13.67 -4.83 -16.85
N LEU A 278 -13.11 -5.46 -15.81
CA LEU A 278 -12.17 -6.57 -15.98
C LEU A 278 -12.70 -7.80 -15.23
N PRO A 279 -12.93 -8.94 -15.91
CA PRO A 279 -13.46 -10.16 -15.28
C PRO A 279 -12.67 -10.60 -14.04
N GLU A 280 -11.34 -10.58 -14.13
CA GLU A 280 -10.42 -10.94 -13.04
C GLU A 280 -10.36 -9.92 -11.89
N CYS A 281 -10.93 -8.72 -12.06
CA CYS A 281 -11.02 -7.70 -11.00
C CYS A 281 -12.42 -7.63 -10.37
N ARG A 282 -13.44 -8.26 -10.95
CA ARG A 282 -14.78 -8.37 -10.34
C ARG A 282 -15.04 -9.72 -9.68
N ASP A 283 -14.18 -10.72 -9.88
CA ASP A 283 -14.22 -11.98 -9.15
C ASP A 283 -13.59 -11.85 -7.76
N VAL A 284 -14.44 -11.82 -6.74
CA VAL A 284 -14.04 -11.71 -5.33
C VAL A 284 -13.22 -12.91 -4.84
N ASN A 285 -13.34 -14.08 -5.49
CA ASN A 285 -12.60 -15.27 -5.11
C ASN A 285 -11.09 -15.14 -5.42
N LEU A 286 -10.71 -14.20 -6.29
CA LEU A 286 -9.31 -13.93 -6.62
C LEU A 286 -8.62 -13.00 -5.61
N ILE A 287 -9.35 -12.38 -4.67
CA ILE A 287 -8.76 -11.45 -3.69
C ILE A 287 -7.72 -12.15 -2.82
N ILE A 288 -8.09 -13.26 -2.16
CA ILE A 288 -7.18 -13.96 -1.23
C ILE A 288 -5.95 -14.55 -1.95
N PRO A 289 -6.10 -15.29 -3.07
CA PRO A 289 -4.95 -15.79 -3.84
C PRO A 289 -4.02 -14.67 -4.30
N SER A 290 -4.56 -13.52 -4.73
CA SER A 290 -3.76 -12.37 -5.19
C SER A 290 -3.00 -11.70 -4.04
N ILE A 291 -3.59 -11.59 -2.85
CA ILE A 291 -2.91 -11.08 -1.65
C ILE A 291 -1.77 -12.02 -1.25
N ALA A 292 -2.03 -13.33 -1.17
CA ALA A 292 -1.02 -14.33 -0.82
C ALA A 292 0.14 -14.34 -1.81
N PHE A 293 -0.15 -14.20 -3.11
CA PHE A 293 0.87 -14.09 -4.15
C PHE A 293 1.75 -12.85 -3.96
N GLN A 294 1.16 -11.67 -3.71
CA GLN A 294 1.92 -10.44 -3.49
C GLN A 294 2.79 -10.50 -2.23
N LEU A 295 2.26 -11.03 -1.11
CA LEU A 295 3.04 -11.28 0.12
C LEU A 295 4.23 -12.22 -0.12
N ALA A 296 4.07 -13.25 -0.96
CA ALA A 296 5.15 -14.15 -1.32
C ALA A 296 6.21 -13.50 -2.23
N ARG A 297 5.88 -12.42 -2.93
CA ARG A 297 6.87 -11.66 -3.69
C ARG A 297 7.67 -10.71 -2.79
N SER A 298 7.06 -10.13 -1.76
CA SER A 298 7.70 -9.15 -0.87
C SER A 298 8.48 -9.78 0.30
N SER A 299 8.17 -11.02 0.68
CA SER A 299 8.79 -11.72 1.82
C SER A 299 9.21 -13.14 1.47
N ARG A 300 10.52 -13.41 1.44
CA ARG A 300 11.09 -14.75 1.22
C ARG A 300 10.71 -15.77 2.31
N PRO A 301 10.75 -15.43 3.62
CA PRO A 301 10.27 -16.35 4.66
C PRO A 301 8.80 -16.73 4.45
N PHE A 302 7.94 -15.76 4.14
CA PHE A 302 6.53 -16.01 3.85
C PHE A 302 6.37 -16.91 2.62
N ARG A 303 7.08 -16.59 1.54
CA ARG A 303 7.11 -17.38 0.30
C ARG A 303 7.45 -18.84 0.53
N PHE A 304 8.46 -19.11 1.37
CA PHE A 304 8.87 -20.46 1.72
C PHE A 304 7.76 -21.22 2.45
N VAL A 305 7.13 -20.61 3.45
CA VAL A 305 6.01 -21.22 4.18
C VAL A 305 4.82 -21.47 3.25
N LEU A 306 4.48 -20.49 2.41
CA LEU A 306 3.39 -20.62 1.44
C LEU A 306 3.65 -21.75 0.42
N SER A 307 4.88 -21.88 -0.09
CA SER A 307 5.26 -22.95 -1.01
C SER A 307 4.97 -24.34 -0.42
N ARG A 308 5.21 -24.53 0.88
CA ARG A 308 4.91 -25.78 1.59
C ARG A 308 3.42 -26.03 1.78
N VAL A 309 2.62 -24.98 1.94
CA VAL A 309 1.16 -25.10 1.95
C VAL A 309 0.69 -25.59 0.59
N LEU A 310 1.17 -24.98 -0.49
CA LEU A 310 0.81 -25.34 -1.87
C LEU A 310 1.34 -26.71 -2.30
N GLU A 311 2.48 -27.14 -1.76
CA GLU A 311 3.00 -28.49 -1.98
C GLU A 311 2.09 -29.56 -1.34
N ARG A 312 1.55 -29.28 -0.15
CA ARG A 312 0.65 -30.21 0.55
C ARG A 312 -0.76 -30.22 -0.03
N ASP A 313 -1.21 -29.07 -0.51
CA ASP A 313 -2.56 -28.87 -1.02
C ASP A 313 -2.56 -27.90 -2.21
N PRO A 314 -2.27 -28.39 -3.43
CA PRO A 314 -2.22 -27.55 -4.63
C PRO A 314 -3.56 -26.85 -4.94
N GLY A 315 -4.68 -27.46 -4.54
CA GLY A 315 -6.03 -26.95 -4.77
C GLY A 315 -6.54 -25.97 -3.70
N VAL A 316 -5.72 -25.58 -2.72
CA VAL A 316 -6.14 -24.74 -1.59
C VAL A 316 -6.83 -23.43 -2.02
N HIS A 317 -6.40 -22.84 -3.13
CA HIS A 317 -6.92 -21.59 -3.72
C HIS A 317 -8.34 -21.72 -4.31
N THR A 318 -8.86 -22.95 -4.43
CA THR A 318 -10.23 -23.23 -4.90
C THR A 318 -11.19 -23.59 -3.75
N ARG A 319 -10.69 -23.64 -2.51
CA ARG A 319 -11.50 -24.00 -1.34
C ARG A 319 -12.39 -22.85 -0.88
N LEU A 320 -13.20 -23.08 0.14
CA LEU A 320 -14.03 -22.03 0.74
C LEU A 320 -13.16 -20.83 1.21
N PRO A 321 -13.60 -19.57 1.01
CA PRO A 321 -12.77 -18.39 1.27
C PRO A 321 -12.15 -18.32 2.67
N HIS A 322 -12.85 -18.78 3.70
CA HIS A 322 -12.33 -18.78 5.07
C HIS A 322 -11.16 -19.77 5.27
N LEU A 323 -11.16 -20.90 4.52
CA LEU A 323 -10.07 -21.87 4.51
C LEU A 323 -8.89 -21.35 3.69
N GLN A 324 -9.19 -20.65 2.58
CA GLN A 324 -8.16 -19.97 1.80
C GLN A 324 -7.44 -18.94 2.66
N PHE A 325 -8.17 -18.06 3.34
CA PHE A 325 -7.57 -17.02 4.18
C PHE A 325 -6.69 -17.60 5.29
N ASP A 326 -7.15 -18.67 5.96
CA ASP A 326 -6.37 -19.34 6.99
C ASP A 326 -5.07 -19.91 6.43
N SER A 327 -5.16 -20.68 5.34
CA SER A 327 -4.06 -21.48 4.82
C SER A 327 -3.06 -20.65 4.00
N LEU A 328 -3.54 -19.65 3.27
CA LEU A 328 -2.74 -18.85 2.33
C LEU A 328 -2.22 -17.55 2.94
N VAL A 329 -2.89 -17.00 3.96
CA VAL A 329 -2.56 -15.67 4.52
C VAL A 329 -2.27 -15.75 6.02
N SER A 330 -3.27 -16.09 6.83
CA SER A 330 -3.20 -16.01 8.29
C SER A 330 -2.12 -16.91 8.90
N GLN A 331 -2.17 -18.23 8.65
CA GLN A 331 -1.21 -19.16 9.22
C GLN A 331 0.23 -18.90 8.73
N PRO A 332 0.49 -18.69 7.43
CA PRO A 332 1.82 -18.33 6.97
C PRO A 332 2.36 -17.03 7.59
N LEU A 333 1.54 -15.97 7.70
CA LEU A 333 1.94 -14.71 8.36
C LEU A 333 2.30 -14.92 9.84
N LEU A 334 1.52 -15.72 10.57
CA LEU A 334 1.79 -16.02 11.97
C LEU A 334 3.08 -16.83 12.15
N GLU A 335 3.39 -17.74 11.21
CA GLU A 335 4.63 -18.54 11.26
C GLU A 335 5.87 -17.66 11.11
N VAL A 336 5.81 -16.64 10.24
CA VAL A 336 6.94 -15.73 9.94
C VAL A 336 6.84 -14.36 10.62
N ARG A 337 5.93 -14.18 11.57
CA ARG A 337 5.67 -12.88 12.23
C ARG A 337 6.93 -12.16 12.73
N SER A 338 7.92 -12.91 13.22
CA SER A 338 9.18 -12.35 13.74
C SER A 338 10.12 -11.81 12.67
N THR A 339 9.80 -11.96 11.38
CA THR A 339 10.59 -11.40 10.26
C THR A 339 9.92 -10.21 9.60
N LEU A 340 8.66 -9.91 9.93
CA LEU A 340 7.85 -8.96 9.19
C LEU A 340 7.97 -7.54 9.77
N PRO A 341 7.92 -6.50 8.91
CA PRO A 341 7.77 -5.13 9.37
C PRO A 341 6.47 -4.96 10.17
N GLU A 342 6.44 -3.91 10.98
CA GLU A 342 5.20 -3.48 11.62
C GLU A 342 4.27 -2.79 10.61
N ASN A 343 2.97 -2.80 10.90
CA ASN A 343 1.97 -2.02 10.16
C ASN A 343 1.92 -2.30 8.65
N LEU A 344 2.15 -3.54 8.22
CA LEU A 344 1.91 -3.92 6.82
C LEU A 344 0.44 -3.71 6.45
N VAL A 345 0.18 -3.17 5.25
CA VAL A 345 -1.16 -2.79 4.80
C VAL A 345 -1.55 -3.50 3.52
N VAL A 346 -2.78 -4.03 3.50
CA VAL A 346 -3.46 -4.47 2.28
C VAL A 346 -4.53 -3.45 1.90
N VAL A 347 -4.52 -2.98 0.66
CA VAL A 347 -5.54 -2.06 0.14
C VAL A 347 -6.47 -2.82 -0.81
N ILE A 348 -7.76 -2.84 -0.50
CA ILE A 348 -8.83 -3.40 -1.35
C ILE A 348 -9.72 -2.25 -1.79
N ASP A 349 -9.59 -1.84 -3.05
CA ASP A 349 -10.35 -0.72 -3.60
C ASP A 349 -11.64 -1.21 -4.30
N ALA A 350 -12.70 -0.42 -4.15
CA ALA A 350 -13.98 -0.54 -4.84
C ALA A 350 -14.64 -1.92 -4.67
N LEU A 351 -14.69 -2.47 -3.45
CA LEU A 351 -15.22 -3.81 -3.19
C LEU A 351 -16.69 -3.99 -3.66
N ASP A 352 -17.46 -2.90 -3.79
CA ASP A 352 -18.81 -2.88 -4.40
C ASP A 352 -18.84 -3.15 -5.92
N GLU A 353 -17.68 -3.25 -6.57
CA GLU A 353 -17.54 -3.59 -7.98
C GLU A 353 -17.39 -5.10 -8.23
N CYS A 354 -17.31 -5.92 -7.18
CA CYS A 354 -17.37 -7.36 -7.30
C CYS A 354 -18.77 -7.85 -7.71
N GLU A 355 -18.82 -8.89 -8.53
CA GLU A 355 -20.06 -9.37 -9.16
C GLU A 355 -20.97 -10.11 -8.17
N ASN A 356 -20.40 -10.94 -7.29
CA ASN A 356 -21.16 -11.76 -6.34
C ASN A 356 -21.25 -11.07 -4.96
N LYS A 357 -22.42 -10.47 -4.68
CA LYS A 357 -22.73 -9.75 -3.43
C LYS A 357 -22.62 -10.62 -2.17
N GLU A 358 -23.06 -11.87 -2.23
CA GLU A 358 -22.99 -12.81 -1.10
C GLU A 358 -21.53 -13.17 -0.76
N SER A 359 -20.74 -13.49 -1.78
CA SER A 359 -19.31 -13.77 -1.62
C SER A 359 -18.53 -12.54 -1.16
N THR A 360 -18.91 -11.33 -1.60
CA THR A 360 -18.37 -10.07 -1.09
C THR A 360 -18.61 -9.90 0.40
N SER A 361 -19.86 -10.10 0.85
CA SER A 361 -20.21 -10.07 2.28
C SER A 361 -19.39 -11.10 3.07
N ARG A 362 -19.22 -12.32 2.53
CA ARG A 362 -18.45 -13.39 3.17
C ARG A 362 -16.97 -13.07 3.30
N ILE A 363 -16.35 -12.49 2.27
CA ILE A 363 -14.95 -12.04 2.34
C ILE A 363 -14.79 -10.96 3.40
N LEU A 364 -15.72 -10.02 3.46
CA LEU A 364 -15.68 -8.97 4.46
C LEU A 364 -15.80 -9.51 5.88
N GLU A 365 -16.73 -10.43 6.14
CA GLU A 365 -16.85 -11.14 7.43
C GLU A 365 -15.53 -11.83 7.82
N ILE A 366 -14.87 -12.51 6.87
CA ILE A 366 -13.57 -13.16 7.10
C ILE A 366 -12.51 -12.14 7.49
N LEU A 367 -12.39 -11.04 6.76
CA LEU A 367 -11.43 -9.99 7.07
C LEU A 367 -11.72 -9.42 8.47
N LEU A 368 -12.98 -9.09 8.78
CA LEU A 368 -13.40 -8.52 10.06
C LEU A 368 -13.09 -9.44 11.25
N THR A 369 -13.31 -10.75 11.09
CA THR A 369 -13.18 -11.71 12.19
C THR A 369 -11.77 -12.26 12.37
N LYS A 370 -11.00 -12.38 11.28
CA LYS A 370 -9.71 -13.10 11.30
C LYS A 370 -8.46 -12.21 11.24
N SER A 371 -8.59 -10.91 10.98
CA SER A 371 -7.43 -10.02 10.85
C SER A 371 -6.88 -9.46 12.17
N THR A 372 -7.63 -9.53 13.27
CA THR A 372 -7.30 -8.85 14.55
C THR A 372 -5.95 -9.24 15.15
N ASN A 373 -5.48 -10.46 14.95
CA ASN A 373 -4.21 -10.95 15.51
C ASN A 373 -3.06 -10.99 14.50
N LEU A 374 -3.29 -10.53 13.26
CA LEU A 374 -2.31 -10.57 12.19
C LEU A 374 -1.44 -9.30 12.21
N PRO A 375 -0.16 -9.41 11.79
CA PRO A 375 0.69 -8.25 11.54
C PRO A 375 0.29 -7.56 10.22
N LEU A 376 -1.01 -7.32 10.01
CA LEU A 376 -1.59 -6.87 8.76
C LEU A 376 -2.82 -6.02 9.03
N LYS A 377 -2.85 -4.82 8.45
CA LYS A 377 -4.01 -3.93 8.42
C LYS A 377 -4.63 -3.94 7.03
N PHE A 378 -5.93 -3.68 6.96
CA PHE A 378 -6.68 -3.64 5.72
C PHE A 378 -7.31 -2.28 5.55
N ILE A 379 -7.17 -1.68 4.36
CA ILE A 379 -7.95 -0.52 3.96
C ILE A 379 -8.91 -1.01 2.89
N VAL A 380 -10.21 -0.90 3.15
CA VAL A 380 -11.26 -1.31 2.21
C VAL A 380 -12.01 -0.07 1.77
N SER A 381 -12.08 0.16 0.45
CA SER A 381 -12.91 1.21 -0.12
C SER A 381 -14.17 0.60 -0.74
N SER A 382 -15.32 1.25 -0.53
CA SER A 382 -16.56 0.85 -1.19
C SER A 382 -17.65 1.92 -1.16
N ARG A 383 -18.70 1.71 -1.94
CA ARG A 383 -20.03 2.28 -1.68
C ARG A 383 -20.69 1.61 -0.47
N PRO A 384 -21.67 2.26 0.18
CA PRO A 384 -22.41 1.68 1.30
C PRO A 384 -23.55 0.79 0.80
N GLU A 385 -23.26 -0.15 -0.10
CA GLU A 385 -24.25 -1.17 -0.50
C GLU A 385 -24.65 -2.01 0.73
N PRO A 386 -25.92 -2.43 0.87
CA PRO A 386 -26.43 -3.04 2.10
C PRO A 386 -25.55 -4.18 2.63
N GLU A 387 -25.12 -5.09 1.76
CA GLU A 387 -24.28 -6.24 2.08
C GLU A 387 -22.89 -5.89 2.65
N ILE A 388 -22.35 -4.72 2.30
CA ILE A 388 -21.07 -4.23 2.81
C ILE A 388 -21.28 -3.41 4.07
N ARG A 389 -22.25 -2.48 4.03
CA ARG A 389 -22.55 -1.58 5.14
C ARG A 389 -22.95 -2.38 6.37
N ASP A 390 -23.85 -3.35 6.22
CA ASP A 390 -24.40 -4.09 7.35
C ASP A 390 -23.31 -4.96 8.00
N GLU A 391 -22.38 -5.55 7.24
CA GLU A 391 -21.21 -6.24 7.79
C GLU A 391 -20.24 -5.30 8.51
N MET A 392 -19.87 -4.17 7.89
CA MET A 392 -18.97 -3.18 8.50
C MET A 392 -19.51 -2.65 9.83
N LEU A 393 -20.83 -2.51 9.96
CA LEU A 393 -21.48 -1.99 11.16
C LEU A 393 -21.64 -3.03 12.28
N LYS A 394 -21.50 -4.33 12.02
CA LYS A 394 -21.55 -5.37 13.07
C LYS A 394 -20.43 -5.22 14.11
N GLN A 395 -19.30 -4.60 13.74
CA GLN A 395 -18.22 -4.29 14.68
C GLN A 395 -18.41 -2.88 15.24
N SER A 396 -19.29 -2.76 16.25
CA SER A 396 -19.78 -1.48 16.81
C SER A 396 -18.72 -0.54 17.42
N ASN A 397 -17.48 -0.97 17.60
CA ASN A 397 -16.48 -0.26 18.42
C ASN A 397 -15.38 0.47 17.64
N GLN A 398 -15.54 0.67 16.32
CA GLN A 398 -14.47 1.23 15.48
C GLN A 398 -14.87 2.52 14.73
N ALA A 399 -15.51 3.47 15.41
CA ALA A 399 -15.78 4.79 14.81
C ALA A 399 -14.50 5.47 14.25
N LYS A 400 -13.33 5.16 14.83
CA LYS A 400 -12.02 5.64 14.37
C LYS A 400 -11.46 4.91 13.13
N SER A 401 -12.07 3.80 12.71
CA SER A 401 -11.64 3.01 11.56
C SER A 401 -12.57 3.16 10.35
N ARG A 402 -13.22 4.32 10.22
CA ARG A 402 -14.11 4.60 9.10
C ARG A 402 -14.07 6.07 8.72
N VAL A 403 -14.13 6.34 7.43
CA VAL A 403 -14.41 7.67 6.88
C VAL A 403 -15.54 7.59 5.88
N VAL A 404 -16.38 8.62 5.84
CA VAL A 404 -17.44 8.77 4.85
C VAL A 404 -17.13 9.99 3.98
N LEU A 405 -16.64 9.74 2.77
CA LEU A 405 -16.13 10.78 1.89
C LEU A 405 -17.17 11.83 1.47
N HIS A 406 -18.45 11.46 1.46
CA HIS A 406 -19.55 12.35 1.10
C HIS A 406 -20.13 13.12 2.30
N GLU A 407 -19.63 12.86 3.51
CA GLU A 407 -19.93 13.59 4.75
C GLU A 407 -18.76 14.50 5.18
N LEU A 408 -17.68 14.56 4.39
CA LEU A 408 -16.57 15.46 4.64
C LEU A 408 -17.02 16.92 4.54
N ASP A 409 -16.26 17.80 5.19
CA ASP A 409 -16.51 19.24 5.14
C ASP A 409 -16.54 19.75 3.69
N ARG A 410 -17.63 20.45 3.35
CA ARG A 410 -17.88 20.89 1.98
C ARG A 410 -16.81 21.86 1.50
N LEU A 411 -16.34 22.77 2.37
CA LEU A 411 -15.37 23.80 2.00
C LEU A 411 -14.01 23.16 1.74
N THR A 412 -13.60 22.20 2.57
CA THR A 412 -12.38 21.42 2.33
C THR A 412 -12.43 20.68 0.99
N VAL A 413 -13.53 19.98 0.69
CA VAL A 413 -13.67 19.26 -0.58
C VAL A 413 -13.71 20.20 -1.78
N GLN A 414 -14.35 21.36 -1.65
CA GLN A 414 -14.38 22.37 -2.72
C GLN A 414 -12.99 22.98 -2.98
N ALA A 415 -12.20 23.23 -1.94
CA ALA A 415 -10.81 23.68 -2.08
C ALA A 415 -9.93 22.64 -2.80
N ASP A 416 -10.13 21.34 -2.51
CA ASP A 416 -9.44 20.28 -3.24
C ASP A 416 -9.89 20.22 -4.72
N ILE A 417 -11.19 20.38 -5.00
CA ILE A 417 -11.72 20.42 -6.37
C ILE A 417 -11.17 21.62 -7.13
N GLU A 418 -11.06 22.78 -6.49
CA GLU A 418 -10.48 23.98 -7.08
C GLU A 418 -9.03 23.74 -7.48
N THR A 419 -8.22 23.20 -6.55
CA THR A 419 -6.82 22.83 -6.80
C THR A 419 -6.70 21.85 -7.99
N TYR A 420 -7.56 20.83 -8.04
CA TYR A 420 -7.64 19.91 -9.16
C TYR A 420 -7.95 20.61 -10.50
N LEU A 421 -8.98 21.45 -10.53
CA LEU A 421 -9.39 22.16 -11.75
C LEU A 421 -8.29 23.09 -12.27
N ARG A 422 -7.62 23.83 -11.38
CA ARG A 422 -6.50 24.72 -11.74
C ARG A 422 -5.34 23.96 -12.35
N SER A 423 -4.95 22.84 -11.73
CA SER A 423 -3.88 21.98 -12.22
C SER A 423 -4.23 21.38 -13.59
N ALA A 424 -5.44 20.81 -13.71
CA ALA A 424 -5.85 20.08 -14.91
C ALA A 424 -6.21 20.98 -16.11
N LEU A 425 -6.62 22.23 -15.88
CA LEU A 425 -7.00 23.20 -16.92
C LEU A 425 -5.92 24.25 -17.19
N ILE A 426 -4.67 24.03 -16.75
CA ILE A 426 -3.57 25.00 -16.89
C ILE A 426 -3.37 25.49 -18.33
N GLN A 427 -3.59 24.64 -19.33
CA GLN A 427 -3.45 24.99 -20.75
C GLN A 427 -4.60 25.87 -21.28
N VAL A 428 -5.77 25.81 -20.65
CA VAL A 428 -6.96 26.58 -21.05
C VAL A 428 -6.93 27.99 -20.43
N GLN A 429 -6.33 28.11 -19.25
CA GLN A 429 -6.26 29.32 -18.42
C GLN A 429 -7.64 29.93 -18.13
N PRO A 430 -8.55 29.22 -17.43
CA PRO A 430 -9.84 29.79 -17.03
C PRO A 430 -9.66 31.01 -16.12
N THR A 431 -10.61 31.95 -16.16
CA THR A 431 -10.62 33.08 -15.21
C THR A 431 -11.06 32.61 -13.82
N GLU A 432 -10.78 33.42 -12.79
CA GLU A 432 -11.18 33.14 -11.40
C GLU A 432 -12.69 32.88 -11.27
N ASP A 433 -13.52 33.70 -11.91
CA ASP A 433 -14.98 33.53 -11.90
C ASP A 433 -15.42 32.21 -12.54
N GLN A 434 -14.71 31.77 -13.60
CA GLN A 434 -14.98 30.51 -14.27
C GLN A 434 -14.63 29.33 -13.37
N ILE A 435 -13.49 29.37 -12.69
CA ILE A 435 -13.09 28.35 -11.71
C ILE A 435 -14.11 28.29 -10.57
N ALA A 436 -14.47 29.44 -9.98
CA ALA A 436 -15.44 29.50 -8.89
C ALA A 436 -16.79 28.89 -9.28
N THR A 437 -17.28 29.19 -10.49
CA THR A 437 -18.52 28.59 -11.02
C THR A 437 -18.41 27.07 -11.17
N LEU A 438 -17.28 26.56 -11.66
CA LEU A 438 -17.07 25.12 -11.80
C LEU A 438 -16.99 24.41 -10.44
N VAL A 439 -16.36 25.03 -9.45
CA VAL A 439 -16.27 24.52 -8.07
C VAL A 439 -17.65 24.51 -7.40
N GLU A 440 -18.44 25.55 -7.60
CA GLU A 440 -19.81 25.63 -7.10
C GLU A 440 -20.66 24.48 -7.64
N ARG A 441 -20.67 24.29 -8.96
CA ARG A 441 -21.44 23.22 -9.63
C ARG A 441 -20.94 21.82 -9.29
N ALA A 442 -19.63 21.64 -9.15
CA ALA A 442 -19.06 20.37 -8.71
C ALA A 442 -19.55 19.98 -7.31
N GLY A 443 -19.83 20.97 -6.45
CA GLY A 443 -20.21 20.74 -5.06
C GLY A 443 -19.14 19.94 -4.32
N ILE A 444 -19.44 18.66 -4.05
CA ILE A 444 -18.50 17.71 -3.41
C ILE A 444 -18.11 16.53 -4.32
N LEU A 445 -18.49 16.58 -5.60
CA LEU A 445 -18.37 15.47 -6.55
C LEU A 445 -17.18 15.68 -7.49
N PHE A 446 -16.06 15.01 -7.21
CA PHE A 446 -14.89 14.99 -8.10
C PHE A 446 -15.22 14.47 -9.50
N ILE A 447 -16.20 13.58 -9.64
CA ILE A 447 -16.62 13.09 -10.97
C ILE A 447 -17.13 14.19 -11.87
N TYR A 448 -17.78 15.24 -11.33
CA TYR A 448 -18.20 16.39 -12.13
C TYR A 448 -16.97 17.11 -12.67
N ALA A 449 -16.06 17.53 -11.77
CA ALA A 449 -14.85 18.24 -12.14
C ALA A 449 -13.99 17.44 -13.14
N ALA A 450 -13.79 16.15 -12.90
CA ALA A 450 -13.03 15.28 -13.79
C ALA A 450 -13.71 15.11 -15.16
N THR A 451 -15.04 15.07 -15.19
CA THR A 451 -15.79 14.99 -16.45
C THR A 451 -15.71 16.29 -17.24
N VAL A 452 -15.78 17.45 -16.58
CA VAL A 452 -15.55 18.77 -17.20
C VAL A 452 -14.15 18.85 -17.79
N VAL A 453 -13.12 18.48 -17.02
CA VAL A 453 -11.73 18.47 -17.50
C VAL A 453 -11.59 17.58 -18.72
N ARG A 454 -12.10 16.34 -18.67
CA ARG A 454 -12.07 15.45 -19.84
C ARG A 454 -12.79 16.07 -21.03
N TYR A 455 -13.99 16.62 -20.83
CA TYR A 455 -14.73 17.23 -21.92
C TYR A 455 -14.00 18.43 -22.53
N ILE A 456 -13.33 19.27 -21.74
CA ILE A 456 -12.63 20.47 -22.22
C ILE A 456 -11.27 20.13 -22.84
N ALA A 457 -10.50 19.25 -22.21
CA ALA A 457 -9.12 18.94 -22.60
C ALA A 457 -9.02 17.88 -23.70
N HIS A 458 -10.11 17.15 -24.01
CA HIS A 458 -10.05 16.08 -24.99
C HIS A 458 -9.87 16.62 -26.40
N ASP A 459 -8.72 16.36 -27.01
CA ASP A 459 -8.33 16.94 -28.32
C ASP A 459 -9.18 16.43 -29.51
N ARG A 460 -9.85 15.27 -29.37
CA ARG A 460 -10.53 14.59 -30.49
C ARG A 460 -11.89 15.15 -30.88
N PHE A 461 -12.45 16.11 -30.13
CA PHE A 461 -13.73 16.75 -30.48
C PHE A 461 -13.61 17.80 -31.59
N ARG A 462 -12.41 18.06 -32.14
CA ARG A 462 -12.14 19.08 -33.18
C ARG A 462 -12.66 20.50 -32.84
N ARG A 463 -12.98 20.78 -31.57
CA ARG A 463 -13.52 22.05 -31.06
C ARG A 463 -12.57 22.70 -30.06
N ASN A 464 -12.50 24.02 -30.13
CA ASN A 464 -11.66 24.85 -29.26
C ASN A 464 -11.99 24.59 -27.76
N PRO A 465 -11.01 24.21 -26.92
CA PRO A 465 -11.20 24.03 -25.46
C PRO A 465 -11.90 25.20 -24.77
N ARG A 466 -11.61 26.45 -25.18
CA ARG A 466 -12.28 27.64 -24.61
C ARG A 466 -13.77 27.69 -24.93
N ALA A 467 -14.16 27.31 -26.15
CA ALA A 467 -15.57 27.26 -26.53
C ALA A 467 -16.33 26.18 -25.74
N ARG A 468 -15.67 25.06 -25.44
CA ARG A 468 -16.24 23.99 -24.58
C ARG A 468 -16.41 24.43 -23.14
N LEU A 469 -15.42 25.14 -22.60
CA LEU A 469 -15.53 25.76 -21.27
C LEU A 469 -16.72 26.72 -21.22
N VAL A 470 -16.85 27.63 -22.20
CA VAL A 470 -18.00 28.55 -22.29
C VAL A 470 -19.32 27.79 -22.37
N ASN A 471 -19.39 26.71 -23.17
CA ASN A 471 -20.61 25.90 -23.27
C ASN A 471 -21.01 25.27 -21.93
N VAL A 472 -20.05 24.68 -21.19
CA VAL A 472 -20.30 24.16 -19.84
C VAL A 472 -20.83 25.27 -18.93
N LEU A 473 -20.19 26.44 -18.92
CA LEU A 473 -20.59 27.55 -18.06
C LEU A 473 -21.92 28.21 -18.44
N SER A 474 -22.30 28.19 -19.72
CA SER A 474 -23.52 28.86 -20.22
C SER A 474 -24.81 28.12 -19.86
N SER A 475 -24.74 26.85 -19.48
CA SER A 475 -25.92 26.10 -19.03
C SER A 475 -26.41 26.67 -17.71
N SER A 476 -27.66 27.16 -17.69
CA SER A 476 -28.28 27.70 -16.49
C SER A 476 -29.02 26.60 -15.74
N SER A 477 -28.66 26.35 -14.48
CA SER A 477 -29.65 25.90 -13.51
C SER A 477 -29.30 26.42 -12.11
N ALA A 478 -30.30 27.07 -11.49
CA ALA A 478 -30.36 27.27 -10.06
C ALA A 478 -31.22 26.12 -9.52
N SER A 479 -30.60 25.05 -9.03
CA SER A 479 -31.34 23.90 -8.47
C SER A 479 -30.56 23.25 -7.34
N GLU A 480 -31.26 22.89 -6.25
CA GLU A 480 -30.67 22.28 -5.04
C GLU A 480 -30.29 20.79 -5.20
N ASN A 481 -30.59 20.15 -6.35
CA ASN A 481 -30.33 18.72 -6.54
C ASN A 481 -28.93 18.44 -7.09
N LYS A 482 -28.04 17.89 -6.24
CA LYS A 482 -26.64 17.56 -6.56
C LYS A 482 -26.45 16.62 -7.76
N HIS A 483 -27.42 15.77 -8.08
CA HIS A 483 -27.35 14.86 -9.24
C HIS A 483 -27.72 15.54 -10.56
N ARG A 484 -28.43 16.66 -10.50
CA ARG A 484 -28.87 17.37 -11.70
C ARG A 484 -27.71 18.03 -12.44
N GLU A 485 -26.73 18.57 -11.70
CA GLU A 485 -25.53 19.18 -12.30
C GLU A 485 -24.74 18.18 -13.14
N ILE A 486 -24.58 16.94 -12.67
CA ILE A 486 -23.89 15.90 -13.44
C ILE A 486 -24.72 15.42 -14.64
N ASP A 487 -26.04 15.31 -14.50
CA ASP A 487 -26.94 14.95 -15.61
C ASP A 487 -26.97 16.04 -16.70
N GLU A 488 -26.95 17.31 -16.30
CA GLU A 488 -26.85 18.46 -17.20
C GLU A 488 -25.50 18.45 -17.93
N LEU A 489 -24.40 18.18 -17.22
CA LEU A 489 -23.08 18.00 -17.84
C LEU A 489 -23.07 16.87 -18.87
N TYR A 490 -23.63 15.70 -18.54
CA TYR A 490 -23.75 14.60 -19.50
C TYR A 490 -24.61 15.00 -20.70
N THR A 491 -25.71 15.74 -20.48
CA THR A 491 -26.57 16.25 -21.57
C THR A 491 -25.79 17.20 -22.49
N ILE A 492 -24.96 18.09 -21.95
CA ILE A 492 -24.12 19.00 -22.74
C ILE A 492 -23.14 18.20 -23.60
N ILE A 493 -22.50 17.19 -23.04
CA ILE A 493 -21.52 16.34 -23.75
C ILE A 493 -22.22 15.55 -24.86
N LEU A 494 -23.36 14.92 -24.57
CA LEU A 494 -24.11 14.15 -25.55
C LEU A 494 -24.65 15.04 -26.68
N ARG A 495 -25.19 16.22 -26.39
CA ARG A 495 -25.60 17.19 -27.42
C ARG A 495 -24.42 17.67 -28.25
N ALA A 496 -23.28 17.96 -27.62
CA ALA A 496 -22.09 18.38 -28.35
C ALA A 496 -21.61 17.30 -29.34
N ALA A 497 -21.75 16.02 -28.98
CA ALA A 497 -21.42 14.89 -29.84
C ALA A 497 -22.48 14.64 -30.94
N LEU A 498 -23.78 14.70 -30.61
CA LEU A 498 -24.87 14.37 -31.54
C LEU A 498 -25.25 15.50 -32.49
N ASP A 499 -25.16 16.75 -32.04
CA ASP A 499 -25.52 17.95 -32.83
C ASP A 499 -24.33 18.54 -33.58
N ASP A 500 -23.31 17.73 -33.86
CA ASP A 500 -22.21 18.17 -34.72
C ASP A 500 -22.71 18.38 -36.16
N PRO A 501 -22.56 19.60 -36.73
CA PRO A 501 -23.04 19.88 -38.08
C PRO A 501 -22.27 19.12 -39.17
N ASN A 502 -21.12 18.53 -38.85
CA ASN A 502 -20.35 17.69 -39.77
C ASN A 502 -20.81 16.23 -39.78
N LEU A 503 -21.70 15.82 -38.86
CA LEU A 503 -22.25 14.47 -38.85
C LEU A 503 -23.46 14.39 -39.78
N ASP A 504 -23.46 13.40 -40.66
CA ASP A 504 -24.64 13.06 -41.42
C ASP A 504 -25.69 12.34 -40.55
N LYS A 505 -26.89 12.15 -41.12
CA LYS A 505 -28.00 11.49 -40.41
C LYS A 505 -27.68 10.04 -40.03
N SER A 506 -26.96 9.32 -40.90
CA SER A 506 -26.60 7.91 -40.69
C SER A 506 -25.57 7.77 -39.57
N GLU A 507 -24.55 8.62 -39.54
CA GLU A 507 -23.52 8.65 -38.49
C GLU A 507 -24.15 8.97 -37.13
N ARG A 508 -25.10 9.91 -37.09
CA ARG A 508 -25.84 10.23 -35.85
C ARG A 508 -26.66 9.03 -35.37
N GLU A 509 -27.35 8.35 -36.28
CA GLU A 509 -28.10 7.13 -35.96
C GLU A 509 -27.18 6.03 -35.42
N ASP A 510 -25.99 5.85 -36.01
CA ASP A 510 -25.00 4.86 -35.58
C ASP A 510 -24.47 5.18 -34.17
N ILE A 511 -24.15 6.45 -33.86
CA ILE A 511 -23.74 6.88 -32.51
C ILE A 511 -24.83 6.53 -31.48
N VAL A 512 -26.09 6.86 -31.77
CA VAL A 512 -27.22 6.57 -30.86
C VAL A 512 -27.41 5.07 -30.68
N GLN A 513 -27.28 4.27 -31.74
CA GLN A 513 -27.36 2.81 -31.66
C GLN A 513 -26.23 2.21 -30.82
N VAL A 514 -25.00 2.70 -30.97
CA VAL A 514 -23.86 2.29 -30.15
C VAL A 514 -24.13 2.62 -28.68
N LEU A 515 -24.52 3.85 -28.36
CA LEU A 515 -24.82 4.26 -26.99
C LEU A 515 -25.94 3.43 -26.36
N ASN A 516 -27.05 3.23 -27.08
CA ASN A 516 -28.16 2.39 -26.60
C ASN A 516 -27.70 0.95 -26.34
N SER A 517 -26.87 0.40 -27.23
CA SER A 517 -26.35 -0.96 -27.07
C SER A 517 -25.45 -1.09 -25.84
N VAL A 518 -24.54 -0.12 -25.63
CA VAL A 518 -23.63 -0.10 -24.46
C VAL A 518 -24.41 0.05 -23.16
N ILE A 519 -25.44 0.91 -23.12
CA ILE A 519 -26.27 1.11 -21.91
C ILE A 519 -27.06 -0.16 -21.56
N CYS A 520 -27.53 -0.90 -22.57
CA CYS A 520 -28.30 -2.13 -22.36
C CYS A 520 -27.43 -3.38 -22.17
N ALA A 521 -26.13 -3.30 -22.43
CA ALA A 521 -25.24 -4.44 -22.32
C ALA A 521 -24.99 -4.82 -20.86
N GLN A 522 -25.13 -6.12 -20.56
CA GLN A 522 -24.82 -6.65 -19.23
C GLN A 522 -23.30 -6.67 -18.96
N GLU A 523 -22.50 -6.82 -20.01
CA GLU A 523 -21.03 -6.84 -19.95
C GLU A 523 -20.44 -5.85 -20.96
N PRO A 524 -19.23 -5.33 -20.72
CA PRO A 524 -18.54 -4.47 -21.69
C PRO A 524 -18.40 -5.18 -23.04
N LEU A 525 -18.93 -4.56 -24.10
CA LEU A 525 -18.83 -5.08 -25.47
C LEU A 525 -17.55 -4.57 -26.12
N THR A 526 -16.87 -5.43 -26.88
CA THR A 526 -15.74 -5.02 -27.72
C THR A 526 -16.24 -4.24 -28.93
N VAL A 527 -15.38 -3.40 -29.51
CA VAL A 527 -15.69 -2.66 -30.75
C VAL A 527 -16.10 -3.60 -31.89
N ASP A 528 -15.44 -4.75 -32.00
CA ASP A 528 -15.79 -5.79 -32.99
C ASP A 528 -17.19 -6.39 -32.72
N ALA A 529 -17.52 -6.68 -31.46
CA ALA A 529 -18.83 -7.20 -31.08
C ALA A 529 -19.94 -6.16 -31.37
N LEU A 530 -19.73 -4.90 -30.99
CA LEU A 530 -20.65 -3.79 -31.28
C LEU A 530 -20.86 -3.62 -32.79
N SER A 531 -19.77 -3.60 -33.56
CA SER A 531 -19.86 -3.44 -35.02
C SER A 531 -20.63 -4.59 -35.69
N LYS A 532 -20.39 -5.83 -35.26
CA LYS A 532 -21.13 -7.01 -35.76
C LYS A 532 -22.60 -6.99 -35.33
N LEU A 533 -22.88 -6.63 -34.08
CA LEU A 533 -24.24 -6.54 -33.53
C LEU A 533 -25.07 -5.49 -34.28
N LEU A 534 -24.46 -4.33 -34.52
CA LEU A 534 -25.11 -3.18 -35.14
C LEU A 534 -25.00 -3.16 -36.67
N LYS A 535 -24.25 -4.12 -37.25
CA LYS A 535 -23.99 -4.26 -38.69
C LYS A 535 -23.43 -2.98 -39.32
N ILE A 536 -22.61 -2.24 -38.58
CA ILE A 536 -22.01 -0.97 -39.03
C ILE A 536 -20.94 -1.23 -40.13
N ASN A 537 -20.35 -2.42 -40.19
CA ASN A 537 -19.30 -2.81 -41.15
C ASN A 537 -19.80 -3.42 -42.49
N ASN A 538 -21.08 -3.29 -42.87
CA ASN A 538 -21.50 -3.75 -44.22
C ASN A 538 -21.11 -2.71 -45.28
N THR A 539 -20.51 -3.20 -46.37
CA THR A 539 -19.73 -2.56 -47.44
C THR A 539 -20.30 -1.33 -48.18
N ASP A 540 -21.48 -0.81 -47.81
CA ASP A 540 -22.05 0.42 -48.39
C ASP A 540 -21.71 1.69 -47.58
N ARG A 541 -21.04 1.56 -46.41
CA ARG A 541 -20.72 2.67 -45.49
C ARG A 541 -19.22 2.97 -45.34
N GLU A 542 -18.36 2.49 -46.25
CA GLU A 542 -16.89 2.65 -46.18
C GLU A 542 -16.34 4.07 -46.43
N TYR A 543 -17.19 5.10 -46.60
CA TYR A 543 -16.74 6.48 -46.82
C TYR A 543 -17.01 7.45 -45.66
N ALA A 544 -17.21 6.95 -44.43
CA ALA A 544 -17.32 7.79 -43.23
C ALA A 544 -16.10 7.58 -42.30
N PRO A 545 -15.16 8.54 -42.17
CA PRO A 545 -13.96 8.42 -41.33
C PRO A 545 -14.23 8.40 -39.81
N SER A 546 -15.48 8.30 -39.39
CA SER A 546 -15.97 8.62 -38.04
C SER A 546 -16.21 7.38 -37.17
N VAL A 547 -16.31 6.19 -37.74
CA VAL A 547 -16.64 4.94 -37.01
C VAL A 547 -15.45 4.39 -36.20
N GLN A 548 -14.22 4.82 -36.48
CA GLN A 548 -13.02 4.34 -35.77
C GLN A 548 -12.78 5.01 -34.39
N TYR A 549 -13.70 5.87 -33.93
CA TYR A 549 -13.43 6.81 -32.83
C TYR A 549 -14.43 6.78 -31.65
N LEU A 550 -15.35 5.81 -31.62
CA LEU A 550 -16.13 5.44 -30.43
C LEU A 550 -15.48 4.25 -29.74
#